data_AF-A0A926X7W5-F1
#
_entry.id   AF-A0A926X7W5-F1
#
_cell.length_a   1.000
_cell.length_b   1.000
_cell.length_c   1.000
_cell.angle_alpha   90.00
_cell.angle_beta   90.00
_cell.angle_gamma   90.00
#
_symmetry.space_group_name_H-M   'P 1'
#
loop_
_entity.id
_entity.type
_entity.pdbx_description
1 polymer ?
#
loop_
_entity_poly.entity_id
_entity_poly.type
_entity_poly.pdbx_seq_one_letter_code
_entity_poly.pdbx_strand_id
1 'polypeptide(L)'
;MEPHPNAQISRLHARDEQALQRVRVVGKLLDNAVPIPGTSYRVGIDPLLGLLPGGGDAVGFVLSAYIVLEALRFRLPKETIIRMGTNLLMDSVVGSVPILGDIFDVTWKANARNLALLEAHLANPRPQRAADRWFVVAVVIAILLLGLGIITVVVLLVRLLQGLLGA
;
A
#
# COMPACT_ATOMS: atom_id res chain seq x y z
N MET A 1 14.80 33.89 22.40
CA MET A 1 13.45 34.00 21.80
C MET A 1 12.90 32.59 21.63
N GLU A 2 12.11 32.13 22.59
CA GLU A 2 11.36 30.88 22.41
C GLU A 2 10.33 31.07 21.29
N PRO A 3 10.20 30.12 20.35
CA PRO A 3 9.17 30.20 19.33
C PRO A 3 7.79 30.18 19.98
N HIS A 4 6.95 31.15 19.63
CA HIS A 4 5.58 31.26 20.14
C HIS A 4 4.81 29.94 19.96
N PRO A 5 4.11 29.42 20.99
CA PRO A 5 3.42 28.12 20.97
C PRO A 5 2.50 27.88 19.76
N ASN A 6 1.87 28.94 19.25
CA ASN A 6 1.00 28.90 18.07
C ASN A 6 1.75 28.52 16.78
N ALA A 7 3.00 28.96 16.63
CA ALA A 7 3.80 28.62 15.45
C ALA A 7 4.15 27.13 15.40
N GLN A 8 4.28 26.48 16.56
CA GLN A 8 4.59 25.06 16.65
C GLN A 8 3.37 24.19 16.33
N ILE A 9 2.18 24.56 16.83
CA ILE A 9 0.92 23.88 16.54
C ILE A 9 0.58 23.98 15.05
N SER A 10 0.68 25.18 14.45
CA SER A 10 0.43 25.36 13.01
C SER A 10 1.40 24.54 12.13
N ARG A 11 2.66 24.40 12.53
CA ARG A 11 3.66 23.57 11.81
C ARG A 11 3.36 22.08 11.89
N LEU A 12 2.79 21.60 12.99
CA LEU A 12 2.39 20.20 13.14
C LEU A 12 1.22 19.88 12.21
N HIS A 13 0.17 20.71 12.22
CA HIS A 13 -0.97 20.55 11.32
C HIS A 13 -0.55 20.59 9.84
N ALA A 14 0.30 21.55 9.45
CA ALA A 14 0.78 21.64 8.07
C ALA A 14 1.60 20.39 7.64
N ARG A 15 2.38 19.79 8.55
CA ARG A 15 3.13 18.56 8.25
C ARG A 15 2.21 17.36 8.05
N ASP A 16 1.15 17.25 8.85
CA ASP A 16 0.19 16.15 8.77
C ASP A 16 -0.64 16.24 7.50
N GLU A 17 -1.07 17.45 7.11
CA GLU A 17 -1.75 17.69 5.83
C GLU A 17 -0.86 17.33 4.63
N GLN A 18 0.41 17.74 4.65
CA GLN A 18 1.36 17.39 3.60
C GLN A 18 1.59 15.87 3.50
N ALA A 19 1.69 15.17 4.63
CA ALA A 19 1.81 13.72 4.65
C ALA A 19 0.55 13.05 4.06
N LEU A 20 -0.63 13.54 4.43
CA LEU A 20 -1.89 13.01 3.90
C LEU A 20 -2.00 13.23 2.39
N GLN A 21 -1.60 14.40 1.89
CA GLN A 21 -1.57 14.68 0.46
C GLN A 21 -0.63 13.72 -0.28
N ARG A 22 0.58 13.44 0.25
CA ARG A 22 1.49 12.46 -0.34
C ARG A 22 0.86 11.07 -0.43
N VAL A 23 0.27 10.59 0.67
CA VAL A 23 -0.42 9.28 0.69
C VAL A 23 -1.56 9.25 -0.31
N ARG A 24 -2.35 10.32 -0.42
CA ARG A 24 -3.46 10.44 -1.38
C ARG A 24 -2.98 10.42 -2.83
N VAL A 25 -1.89 11.12 -3.13
CA VAL A 25 -1.29 11.14 -4.47
C VAL A 25 -0.76 9.75 -4.84
N VAL A 26 0.05 9.14 -3.97
CA VAL A 26 0.63 7.81 -4.22
C VAL A 26 -0.48 6.78 -4.36
N GLY A 27 -1.47 6.74 -3.46
CA GLY A 27 -2.57 5.77 -3.55
C GLY A 27 -3.45 5.94 -4.78
N LYS A 28 -3.65 7.19 -5.24
CA LYS A 28 -4.36 7.44 -6.51
C LYS A 28 -3.55 6.99 -7.72
N LEU A 29 -2.25 7.20 -7.72
CA LEU A 29 -1.37 6.77 -8.80
C LEU A 29 -1.31 5.24 -8.88
N LEU A 30 -1.15 4.57 -7.74
CA LEU A 30 -1.04 3.12 -7.67
C LEU A 30 -2.31 2.40 -8.08
N ASP A 31 -3.50 2.85 -7.65
CA ASP A 31 -4.73 2.06 -7.85
C ASP A 31 -5.75 2.71 -8.83
N ASN A 32 -5.56 3.98 -9.20
CA ASN A 32 -6.59 4.79 -9.87
C ASN A 32 -6.06 5.80 -10.91
N ALA A 33 -4.85 5.61 -11.45
CA ALA A 33 -4.19 6.57 -12.33
C ALA A 33 -4.95 6.84 -13.63
N VAL A 34 -5.43 5.79 -14.31
CA VAL A 34 -6.01 5.90 -15.66
C VAL A 34 -7.45 5.39 -15.67
N PRO A 35 -8.44 6.19 -16.12
CA PRO A 35 -9.81 5.71 -16.31
C PRO A 35 -9.91 4.80 -17.55
N ILE A 36 -10.67 3.70 -17.45
CA ILE A 36 -10.95 2.84 -18.60
C ILE A 36 -12.11 3.45 -19.41
N PRO A 37 -11.91 3.80 -20.69
CA PRO A 37 -12.98 4.33 -21.54
C PRO A 37 -14.19 3.39 -21.59
N GLY A 38 -15.40 3.94 -21.41
CA GLY A 38 -16.64 3.16 -21.46
C GLY A 38 -17.00 2.41 -20.16
N THR A 39 -16.24 2.58 -19.07
CA THR A 39 -16.58 1.99 -17.75
C THR A 39 -16.41 3.01 -16.61
N SER A 40 -16.92 2.68 -15.41
CA SER A 40 -16.66 3.45 -14.18
C SER A 40 -15.34 3.06 -13.49
N TYR A 41 -14.60 2.10 -14.04
CA TYR A 41 -13.39 1.56 -13.46
C TYR A 41 -12.16 2.41 -13.82
N ARG A 42 -11.20 2.42 -12.89
CA ARG A 42 -9.88 3.04 -13.04
C ARG A 42 -8.82 2.01 -12.75
N VAL A 43 -7.70 2.09 -13.45
CA VAL A 43 -6.56 1.18 -13.30
C VAL A 43 -5.36 1.96 -12.81
N GLY A 44 -4.59 1.30 -11.97
CA GLY A 44 -3.30 1.73 -11.48
C GLY A 44 -2.23 1.91 -12.54
N ILE A 45 -1.08 2.41 -12.13
CA ILE A 45 0.15 2.27 -12.92
C ILE A 45 0.78 0.88 -12.78
N ASP A 46 0.31 0.05 -11.86
CA ASP A 46 0.86 -1.29 -11.61
C ASP A 46 0.89 -2.19 -12.87
N PRO A 47 -0.15 -2.19 -13.74
CA PRO A 47 -0.08 -2.92 -15.02
C PRO A 47 0.93 -2.38 -16.02
N LEU A 48 1.27 -1.08 -15.96
CA LEU A 48 2.34 -0.50 -16.77
C LEU A 48 3.73 -0.83 -16.20
N LEU A 49 3.84 -0.97 -14.89
CA LEU A 49 5.05 -1.40 -14.21
C LEU A 49 5.29 -2.91 -14.45
N GLY A 50 4.23 -3.72 -14.50
CA GLY A 50 4.28 -5.17 -14.83
C GLY A 50 4.79 -5.49 -16.24
N LEU A 51 4.81 -4.51 -17.15
CA LEU A 51 5.45 -4.64 -18.48
C LEU A 51 6.99 -4.67 -18.40
N LEU A 52 7.58 -4.24 -17.28
CA LEU A 52 9.01 -4.40 -17.03
C LEU A 52 9.27 -5.80 -16.46
N PRO A 53 9.96 -6.70 -17.19
CA PRO A 53 10.18 -8.07 -16.75
C PRO A 53 10.86 -8.10 -15.37
N GLY A 54 10.15 -8.62 -14.37
CA GLY A 54 10.62 -8.83 -13.00
C GLY A 54 10.70 -7.59 -12.10
N GLY A 55 10.30 -6.40 -12.57
CA GLY A 55 10.45 -5.14 -11.82
C GLY A 55 9.15 -4.49 -11.34
N GLY A 56 8.03 -4.78 -12.00
CA GLY A 56 6.78 -4.04 -11.77
C GLY A 56 6.17 -4.22 -10.39
N ASP A 57 5.93 -5.48 -10.03
CA ASP A 57 5.24 -5.86 -8.78
C ASP A 57 6.05 -5.44 -7.55
N ALA A 58 7.38 -5.48 -7.63
CA ALA A 58 8.25 -5.07 -6.54
C ALA A 58 8.15 -3.56 -6.28
N VAL A 59 8.08 -2.73 -7.34
CA VAL A 59 7.95 -1.28 -7.19
C VAL A 59 6.56 -0.91 -6.64
N GLY A 60 5.49 -1.50 -7.17
CA GLY A 60 4.12 -1.30 -6.67
C GLY A 60 4.00 -1.68 -5.19
N PHE A 61 4.57 -2.84 -4.82
CA PHE A 61 4.59 -3.31 -3.44
C PHE A 61 5.38 -2.38 -2.48
N VAL A 62 6.56 -1.89 -2.90
CA VAL A 62 7.34 -0.93 -2.12
C VAL A 62 6.60 0.39 -1.93
N LEU A 63 5.97 0.92 -2.97
CA LEU A 63 5.18 2.16 -2.89
C LEU A 63 3.92 1.99 -2.03
N SER A 64 3.33 0.80 -2.05
CA SER A 64 2.20 0.47 -1.17
C SER A 64 2.63 0.33 0.29
N ALA A 65 3.81 -0.26 0.54
CA ALA A 65 4.41 -0.29 1.88
C ALA A 65 4.76 1.13 2.38
N TYR A 66 5.16 2.05 1.49
CA TYR A 66 5.38 3.45 1.82
C TYR A 66 4.10 4.12 2.36
N ILE A 67 2.92 3.80 1.82
CA ILE A 67 1.64 4.33 2.35
C ILE A 67 1.44 3.90 3.81
N VAL A 68 1.73 2.64 4.14
CA VAL A 68 1.63 2.12 5.52
C VAL A 68 2.68 2.77 6.42
N LEU A 69 3.91 2.99 5.93
CA LEU A 69 4.95 3.68 6.67
C LEU A 69 4.61 5.14 6.94
N GLU A 70 4.14 5.89 5.96
CA GLU A 70 3.78 7.30 6.16
C GLU A 70 2.59 7.43 7.13
N ALA A 71 1.75 6.39 7.23
CA ALA A 71 0.68 6.29 8.20
C ALA A 71 1.16 6.33 9.68
N LEU A 72 2.44 6.05 9.95
CA LEU A 72 3.09 6.20 11.26
C LEU A 72 2.94 7.59 11.87
N ARG A 73 2.86 8.62 11.03
CA ARG A 73 2.79 10.01 11.46
C ARG A 73 1.46 10.32 12.15
N PHE A 74 0.42 9.58 11.81
CA PHE A 74 -0.96 9.82 12.25
C PHE A 74 -1.35 9.04 13.51
N ARG A 75 -0.39 8.35 14.17
CA ARG A 75 -0.61 7.63 15.44
C ARG A 75 -1.82 6.68 15.40
N LEU A 76 -1.98 5.98 14.27
CA LEU A 76 -3.06 5.03 14.07
C LEU A 76 -3.07 3.94 15.15
N PRO A 77 -4.26 3.42 15.52
CA PRO A 77 -4.35 2.29 16.43
C PRO A 77 -3.80 1.02 15.76
N LYS A 78 -3.30 0.09 16.57
CA LYS A 78 -2.68 -1.16 16.11
C LYS A 78 -3.60 -1.93 15.16
N GLU A 79 -4.89 -1.96 15.45
CA GLU A 79 -5.89 -2.64 14.61
C GLU A 79 -5.96 -2.04 13.19
N THR A 80 -5.91 -0.72 13.05
CA THR A 80 -5.91 -0.07 11.74
C THR A 80 -4.65 -0.39 10.96
N ILE A 81 -3.48 -0.39 11.61
CA ILE A 81 -2.20 -0.76 10.96
C ILE A 81 -2.24 -2.22 10.47
N ILE A 82 -2.76 -3.13 11.28
CA ILE A 82 -2.91 -4.54 10.91
C ILE A 82 -3.85 -4.67 9.70
N ARG A 83 -5.01 -4.01 9.73
CA ARG A 83 -5.95 -3.98 8.58
C ARG A 83 -5.29 -3.44 7.32
N MET A 84 -4.48 -2.39 7.44
CA MET A 84 -3.74 -1.82 6.30
C MET A 84 -2.73 -2.82 5.72
N GLY A 85 -2.03 -3.54 6.58
CA GLY A 85 -1.11 -4.61 6.20
C GLY A 85 -1.82 -5.78 5.53
N THR A 86 -2.97 -6.20 6.05
CA THR A 86 -3.79 -7.27 5.45
C THR A 86 -4.26 -6.88 4.05
N ASN A 87 -4.71 -5.65 3.84
CA ASN A 87 -5.10 -5.18 2.50
C ASN A 87 -3.96 -5.34 1.49
N LEU A 88 -2.74 -4.98 1.89
CA LEU A 88 -1.54 -5.08 1.06
C LEU A 88 -1.12 -6.53 0.79
N LEU A 89 -1.15 -7.40 1.81
CA LEU A 89 -0.83 -8.82 1.64
C LEU A 89 -1.83 -9.53 0.74
N MET A 90 -3.12 -9.23 0.87
CA MET A 90 -4.15 -9.78 -0.02
C MET A 90 -3.91 -9.39 -1.46
N ASP A 91 -3.55 -8.13 -1.71
CA ASP A 91 -3.16 -7.63 -3.02
C ASP A 91 -2.01 -8.43 -3.62
N SER A 92 -0.93 -8.62 -2.85
CA SER A 92 0.25 -9.36 -3.29
C SER A 92 -0.04 -10.85 -3.55
N VAL A 93 -0.87 -11.49 -2.72
CA VAL A 93 -1.25 -12.89 -2.92
C VAL A 93 -2.05 -13.04 -4.20
N VAL A 94 -3.06 -12.20 -4.41
CA VAL A 94 -3.95 -12.37 -5.57
C VAL A 94 -3.28 -11.91 -6.86
N GLY A 95 -2.52 -10.81 -6.82
CA GLY A 95 -1.69 -10.34 -7.94
C GLY A 95 -0.64 -11.36 -8.39
N SER A 96 -0.18 -12.23 -7.48
CA SER A 96 0.79 -13.28 -7.82
C SER A 96 0.21 -14.46 -8.62
N VAL A 97 -1.12 -14.56 -8.76
CA VAL A 97 -1.75 -15.65 -9.52
C VAL A 97 -1.94 -15.22 -10.98
N PRO A 98 -1.33 -15.91 -11.96
CA PRO A 98 -1.54 -15.61 -13.38
C PRO A 98 -3.04 -15.68 -13.73
N ILE A 99 -3.52 -14.79 -14.61
CA ILE A 99 -4.94 -14.66 -15.03
C ILE A 99 -5.85 -14.04 -13.96
N LEU A 100 -5.74 -14.45 -12.69
CA LEU A 100 -6.53 -13.85 -11.61
C LEU A 100 -6.05 -12.45 -11.24
N GLY A 101 -4.74 -12.17 -11.33
CA GLY A 101 -4.16 -10.86 -11.04
C GLY A 101 -4.81 -9.73 -11.84
N ASP A 102 -4.86 -9.83 -13.18
CA ASP A 102 -5.41 -8.77 -14.05
C ASP A 102 -6.89 -8.44 -13.79
N ILE A 103 -7.68 -9.45 -13.42
CA ILE A 103 -9.10 -9.27 -13.08
C ILE A 103 -9.23 -8.65 -11.69
N PHE A 104 -8.37 -9.07 -10.75
CA PHE A 104 -8.47 -8.67 -9.36
C PHE A 104 -7.92 -7.27 -9.12
N ASP A 105 -6.89 -6.83 -9.85
CA ASP A 105 -6.33 -5.48 -9.86
C ASP A 105 -7.40 -4.39 -10.07
N VAL A 106 -8.46 -4.72 -10.82
CA VAL A 106 -9.57 -3.81 -11.07
C VAL A 106 -10.55 -3.73 -9.87
N THR A 107 -10.65 -4.82 -9.09
CA THR A 107 -11.68 -5.01 -8.05
C THR A 107 -11.17 -4.77 -6.63
N TRP A 108 -9.90 -5.07 -6.36
CA TRP A 108 -9.28 -4.92 -5.05
C TRP A 108 -8.19 -3.87 -5.11
N LYS A 109 -8.44 -2.75 -4.44
CA LYS A 109 -7.56 -1.57 -4.45
C LYS A 109 -6.99 -1.35 -3.06
N ALA A 110 -5.89 -2.03 -2.77
CA ALA A 110 -5.32 -2.05 -1.42
C ALA A 110 -4.91 -0.65 -0.93
N ASN A 111 -4.32 0.17 -1.80
CA ASN A 111 -3.88 1.52 -1.46
C ASN A 111 -5.06 2.47 -1.25
N ALA A 112 -6.11 2.35 -2.06
CA ALA A 112 -7.35 3.11 -1.88
C ALA A 112 -8.05 2.76 -0.56
N ARG A 113 -8.10 1.48 -0.20
CA ARG A 113 -8.67 1.01 1.07
C ARG A 113 -7.84 1.49 2.27
N ASN A 114 -6.52 1.47 2.15
CA ASN A 114 -5.60 1.96 3.16
C ASN A 114 -5.74 3.47 3.37
N LEU A 115 -5.87 4.23 2.27
CA LEU A 115 -6.18 5.65 2.32
C LEU A 115 -7.53 5.90 3.01
N ALA A 116 -8.57 5.12 2.69
CA ALA A 116 -9.88 5.26 3.33
C ALA A 116 -9.83 4.98 4.84
N LEU A 117 -9.05 3.98 5.28
CA LEU A 117 -8.82 3.70 6.70
C LEU A 117 -8.12 4.87 7.41
N LEU A 118 -7.13 5.48 6.75
CA LEU A 118 -6.42 6.64 7.26
C LEU A 118 -7.35 7.86 7.36
N GLU A 119 -8.08 8.18 6.29
CA GLU A 119 -9.02 9.31 6.26
C GLU A 119 -10.15 9.14 7.28
N ALA A 120 -10.68 7.93 7.45
CA ALA A 120 -11.70 7.64 8.45
C ALA A 120 -11.17 7.85 9.89
N HIS A 121 -9.90 7.51 10.15
CA HIS A 121 -9.27 7.76 11.44
C HIS A 121 -9.10 9.26 11.71
N LEU A 122 -8.71 10.04 10.69
CA LEU A 122 -8.56 11.49 10.82
C LEU A 122 -9.89 12.21 11.01
N ALA A 123 -10.94 11.73 10.33
CA ALA A 123 -12.28 12.28 10.46
C ALA A 123 -12.92 12.00 11.83
N ASN A 124 -12.63 10.84 12.42
CA ASN A 124 -13.14 10.45 13.74
C ASN A 124 -12.02 9.88 14.63
N PRO A 125 -11.18 10.73 15.23
CA PRO A 125 -10.10 10.30 16.11
C PRO A 125 -10.69 9.64 17.36
N ARG A 126 -10.75 8.30 17.37
CA ARG A 126 -11.16 7.57 18.57
C ARG A 126 -10.01 7.59 19.59
N PRO A 127 -10.28 7.76 20.89
CA PRO A 127 -9.29 7.59 21.95
C PRO A 127 -8.91 6.11 22.03
N GLN A 128 -8.03 5.67 21.14
CA GLN A 128 -7.44 4.35 21.12
C GLN A 128 -5.94 4.45 21.29
N ARG A 129 -5.34 3.40 21.83
CA ARG A 129 -3.90 3.35 22.07
C ARG A 129 -3.19 3.32 20.71
N ALA A 130 -2.52 4.42 20.38
CA ALA A 130 -1.71 4.53 19.18
C ALA A 130 -0.68 3.39 19.14
N ALA A 131 -0.42 2.87 17.93
CA ALA A 131 0.63 1.90 17.72
C ALA A 131 2.01 2.52 17.99
N ASP A 132 2.88 1.76 18.66
CA ASP A 132 4.26 2.15 18.87
C ASP A 132 5.02 2.10 17.54
N ARG A 133 5.96 3.03 17.32
CA ARG A 133 6.71 3.12 16.05
C ARG A 133 7.43 1.81 15.71
N TRP A 134 8.04 1.18 16.71
CA TRP A 134 8.72 -0.11 16.54
C TRP A 134 7.77 -1.23 16.12
N PHE A 135 6.53 -1.22 16.63
CA PHE A 135 5.51 -2.17 16.22
C PHE A 135 5.19 -2.00 14.73
N VAL A 136 4.98 -0.77 14.27
CA VAL A 136 4.65 -0.54 12.85
C VAL A 136 5.84 -0.82 11.94
N VAL A 137 7.07 -0.46 12.34
CA VAL A 137 8.28 -0.83 11.58
C VAL A 137 8.40 -2.36 11.48
N ALA A 138 8.17 -3.08 12.58
CA ALA A 138 8.18 -4.54 12.57
C ALA A 138 7.09 -5.12 11.65
N VAL A 139 5.87 -4.55 11.67
CA VAL A 139 4.78 -4.95 10.77
C VAL A 139 5.15 -4.70 9.31
N VAL A 140 5.72 -3.55 8.98
CA VAL A 140 6.15 -3.25 7.61
C VAL A 140 7.25 -4.20 7.15
N ILE A 141 8.27 -4.45 7.98
CA ILE A 141 9.33 -5.43 7.67
C ILE A 141 8.71 -6.82 7.45
N ALA A 142 7.81 -7.25 8.33
CA ALA A 142 7.13 -8.53 8.20
C ALA A 142 6.33 -8.62 6.89
N ILE A 143 5.59 -7.57 6.52
CA ILE A 143 4.87 -7.50 5.24
C ILE A 143 5.86 -7.61 4.08
N LEU A 144 6.95 -6.83 4.10
CA LEU A 144 7.94 -6.84 3.03
C LEU A 144 8.56 -8.22 2.82
N LEU A 145 8.91 -8.90 3.92
CA LEU A 145 9.46 -10.26 3.88
C LEU A 145 8.44 -11.28 3.37
N LEU A 146 7.18 -11.20 3.83
CA LEU A 146 6.11 -12.09 3.39
C LEU A 146 5.80 -11.89 1.90
N GLY A 147 5.66 -10.65 1.44
CA GLY A 147 5.42 -10.33 0.04
C GLY A 147 6.56 -10.81 -0.86
N LEU A 148 7.82 -10.56 -0.48
CA LEU A 148 8.98 -11.07 -1.21
C LEU A 148 9.01 -12.60 -1.26
N GLY A 149 8.66 -13.26 -0.14
CA GLY A 149 8.52 -14.72 -0.07
C GLY A 149 7.47 -15.25 -1.06
N ILE A 150 6.29 -14.63 -1.11
CA ILE A 150 5.22 -14.97 -2.05
C ILE A 150 5.70 -14.83 -3.49
N ILE A 151 6.26 -13.67 -3.85
CA ILE A 151 6.80 -13.41 -5.20
C ILE A 151 7.85 -14.47 -5.58
N THR A 152 8.76 -14.78 -4.67
CA THR A 152 9.81 -15.78 -4.90
C THR A 152 9.23 -17.17 -5.17
N VAL A 153 8.27 -17.61 -4.36
CA VAL A 153 7.60 -18.91 -4.52
C VAL A 153 6.87 -18.97 -5.86
N VAL A 154 6.14 -17.92 -6.23
CA VAL A 154 5.42 -17.85 -7.51
C VAL A 154 6.38 -17.95 -8.69
N VAL A 155 7.48 -17.20 -8.68
CA VAL A 155 8.51 -17.28 -9.74
C VAL A 155 9.11 -18.68 -9.84
N LEU A 156 9.41 -19.33 -8.71
CA LEU A 156 9.92 -20.70 -8.69
C LEU A 156 8.92 -21.71 -9.27
N LEU A 157 7.63 -21.59 -8.91
CA LEU A 157 6.57 -22.44 -9.45
C LEU A 157 6.42 -22.27 -10.96
N VAL A 158 6.42 -21.02 -11.45
CA VAL A 158 6.36 -20.73 -12.89
C VAL A 158 7.56 -21.34 -13.62
N ARG A 159 8.77 -21.17 -13.09
CA ARG A 159 9.99 -21.77 -13.67
C ARG A 159 9.94 -23.30 -13.67
N LEU A 160 9.42 -23.91 -12.60
CA LEU A 160 9.26 -25.36 -12.51
C LEU A 160 8.26 -25.89 -13.55
N LEU A 161 7.12 -25.22 -13.72
CA LEU A 161 6.11 -25.58 -14.73
C LEU A 161 6.65 -25.44 -16.16
N GLN A 162 7.37 -24.35 -16.46
CA GLN A 162 8.03 -24.17 -17.75
C GLN A 162 9.07 -25.27 -18.02
N GLY A 163 9.82 -25.68 -17.00
CA GLY A 163 10.78 -26.79 -17.12
C GLY A 163 10.11 -28.14 -17.36
N LEU A 164 8.92 -28.38 -16.81
CA LEU A 164 8.14 -29.61 -17.03
C LEU A 164 7.43 -29.63 -18.39
N LEU A 165 7.04 -28.46 -18.93
CA LEU A 165 6.36 -28.32 -20.23
C LEU A 165 7.34 -28.19 -21.41
N GLY A 166 8.57 -27.74 -21.14
CA GLY A 166 9.63 -27.55 -22.13
C GLY A 166 10.61 -28.73 -22.26
N ALA A 167 10.38 -29.82 -21.52
CA ALA A 167 11.09 -31.10 -21.60
C ALA A 167 10.18 -32.16 -22.23
#